data_AF-A0A9P9I8U7-F1
#
_entry.id   AF-A0A9P9I8U7-F1
#
_cell.length_a   1.000
_cell.length_b   1.000
_cell.length_c   1.000
_cell.angle_alpha   90.00
_cell.angle_beta   90.00
_cell.angle_gamma   90.00
#
_symmetry.space_group_name_H-M   'P 1'
#
loop_
_entity.id
_entity.type
_entity.pdbx_description
1 polymer ?
#
loop_
_entity_poly.entity_id
_entity_poly.type
_entity_poly.pdbx_seq_one_letter_code
_entity_poly.pdbx_strand_id
1 'polypeptide(L)'
;MHRMYIEGEDGDRVYSLKKILNGKVTKSAQPARFSSDDKYSRQRVTLKRRFGLLTQQSACPCAPLTLRELGLVQPACPRPTQLFLGRRARRPRVCPTLPSSQAFD
;
A
#
# COMPACT_ATOMS: atom_id res chain seq x y z
N MET A 1 24.98 -15.69 -8.48
CA MET A 1 23.84 -16.61 -8.25
C MET A 1 23.82 -17.67 -9.32
N HIS A 2 24.07 -18.94 -9.02
CA HIS A 2 24.05 -20.02 -10.03
C HIS A 2 22.88 -21.01 -9.87
N ARG A 3 22.15 -20.97 -8.74
CA ARG A 3 20.98 -21.84 -8.52
C ARG A 3 19.72 -21.22 -9.12
N MET A 4 19.06 -21.96 -9.99
CA MET A 4 17.81 -21.60 -10.67
C MET A 4 16.69 -22.57 -10.28
N TYR A 5 15.44 -22.19 -10.53
CA TYR A 5 14.29 -23.07 -10.31
C TYR A 5 13.13 -22.78 -11.26
N ILE A 6 12.23 -23.76 -11.36
CA ILE A 6 10.88 -23.63 -11.92
C ILE A 6 9.85 -24.04 -10.86
N GLU A 7 8.64 -23.52 -10.98
CA GLU A 7 7.48 -23.97 -10.20
C GLU A 7 6.91 -25.22 -10.87
N GLY A 8 6.86 -26.33 -10.12
CA GLY A 8 6.24 -27.59 -10.53
C GLY A 8 4.71 -27.53 -10.40
N GLU A 9 4.04 -28.57 -10.88
CA GLU A 9 2.57 -28.69 -10.85
C GLU A 9 2.05 -28.83 -9.41
N ASP A 10 2.84 -29.45 -8.53
CA ASP A 10 2.55 -29.65 -7.11
C ASP A 10 2.83 -28.39 -6.25
N GLY A 11 3.29 -27.29 -6.86
CA GLY A 11 3.70 -26.07 -6.15
C GLY A 11 5.12 -26.12 -5.57
N ASP A 12 5.80 -27.26 -5.68
CA ASP A 12 7.19 -27.43 -5.28
C ASP A 12 8.18 -26.82 -6.27
N ARG A 13 9.36 -26.43 -5.76
CA ARG A 13 10.42 -25.82 -6.58
C ARG A 13 11.37 -26.90 -7.08
N VAL A 14 11.46 -27.06 -8.40
CA VAL A 14 12.45 -27.94 -9.04
C VAL A 14 13.70 -27.12 -9.36
N TYR A 15 14.82 -27.46 -8.74
CA TYR A 15 16.07 -26.72 -8.87
C TYR A 15 16.93 -27.21 -10.05
N SER A 16 17.62 -26.27 -10.67
CA SER A 16 18.54 -26.56 -11.77
C SER A 16 19.63 -25.48 -11.90
N LEU A 17 20.62 -25.74 -12.74
CA LEU A 17 21.65 -24.75 -13.12
C LEU A 17 21.38 -24.15 -14.51
N LYS A 18 20.48 -24.75 -15.29
CA LYS A 18 20.17 -24.34 -16.66
C LYS A 18 19.23 -23.14 -16.63
N LYS A 19 19.46 -22.16 -17.52
CA LYS A 19 18.63 -20.96 -17.63
C LYS A 19 17.25 -21.23 -18.25
N ILE A 20 17.16 -22.23 -19.12
CA ILE A 20 15.94 -22.63 -19.82
C ILE A 20 15.74 -24.12 -19.57
N LEU A 21 14.55 -24.51 -19.12
CA LEU A 21 14.14 -25.89 -18.93
C LEU A 21 12.76 -26.08 -19.55
N ASN A 22 12.59 -27.09 -20.41
CA ASN A 22 11.30 -27.43 -21.03
C ASN A 22 10.59 -26.22 -21.67
N GLY A 23 11.35 -25.32 -22.30
CA GLY A 23 10.85 -24.07 -22.88
C GLY A 23 10.47 -22.97 -21.86
N LYS A 24 10.46 -23.26 -20.55
CA LYS A 24 10.21 -22.28 -19.48
C LYS A 24 11.51 -21.61 -19.05
N VAL A 25 11.45 -20.29 -18.87
CA VAL A 25 12.57 -19.50 -18.33
C VAL A 25 12.63 -19.72 -16.81
N THR A 26 13.81 -20.12 -16.33
CA THR A 26 14.03 -20.38 -14.91
C THR A 26 14.23 -19.10 -14.11
N LYS A 27 13.77 -19.10 -12.85
CA LYS A 27 13.93 -17.99 -11.90
C LYS A 27 15.15 -18.22 -11.01
N SER A 28 15.79 -17.17 -10.50
CA SER A 28 16.90 -17.32 -9.55
C SER A 28 16.38 -17.80 -8.19
N ALA A 29 16.96 -18.88 -7.66
CA ALA A 29 16.54 -19.46 -6.39
C ALA A 29 16.81 -18.56 -5.18
N GLN A 30 17.74 -17.61 -5.33
CA GLN A 30 18.13 -16.71 -4.26
C GLN A 30 17.34 -15.39 -4.37
N PRO A 31 16.85 -14.84 -3.23
CA PRO A 31 16.10 -13.60 -3.22
C PRO A 31 16.98 -12.39 -3.57
N ALA A 32 16.34 -11.29 -3.96
CA ALA A 32 17.04 -10.03 -4.18
C ALA A 32 17.69 -9.54 -2.88
N ARG A 33 18.95 -9.08 -2.95
CA ARG A 33 19.69 -8.53 -1.81
C ARG A 33 18.98 -7.29 -1.28
N PHE A 34 18.85 -7.19 0.04
CA PHE A 34 18.42 -5.96 0.69
C PHE A 34 19.57 -4.95 0.73
N SER A 35 19.29 -3.71 0.39
CA SER A 35 20.21 -2.57 0.51
C SER A 35 19.45 -1.39 1.08
N SER A 36 20.07 -0.67 2.02
CA SER A 36 19.51 0.55 2.60
C SER A 36 19.25 1.64 1.56
N ASP A 37 20.10 1.72 0.54
CA ASP A 37 20.05 2.75 -0.50
C ASP A 37 19.08 2.44 -1.66
N ASP A 38 18.16 1.48 -1.46
CA ASP A 38 17.15 1.13 -2.47
C ASP A 38 16.12 2.25 -2.64
N LYS A 39 16.36 3.11 -3.63
CA LYS A 39 15.49 4.21 -4.05
C LYS A 39 14.07 3.76 -4.41
N TYR A 40 13.87 2.48 -4.77
CA TYR A 40 12.59 1.94 -5.24
C TYR A 40 11.80 1.19 -4.16
N SER A 41 12.21 1.28 -2.90
CA SER A 41 11.57 0.62 -1.76
C SER A 41 10.09 1.02 -1.60
N ARG A 42 9.78 2.32 -1.67
CA ARG A 42 8.40 2.85 -1.54
C ARG A 42 7.48 2.32 -2.64
N GLN A 43 7.95 2.32 -3.88
CA GLN A 43 7.19 1.87 -5.05
C GLN A 43 6.87 0.38 -4.94
N ARG A 44 7.85 -0.43 -4.50
CA ARG A 44 7.68 -1.88 -4.29
C ARG A 44 6.60 -2.18 -3.26
N VAL A 45 6.58 -1.45 -2.15
CA VAL A 45 5.55 -1.61 -1.11
C VAL A 45 4.17 -1.20 -1.65
N THR A 46 4.06 -0.08 -2.37
CA THR A 46 2.79 0.37 -2.96
C THR A 46 2.22 -0.66 -3.94
N LEU A 47 3.05 -1.24 -4.81
CA LEU A 47 2.61 -2.28 -5.75
C LEU A 47 2.14 -3.54 -5.00
N LYS A 48 2.91 -4.02 -4.01
CA LYS A 48 2.51 -5.16 -3.19
C LYS A 48 1.18 -4.93 -2.47
N ARG A 49 0.94 -3.71 -1.98
CA ARG A 49 -0.33 -3.32 -1.33
C ARG A 49 -1.50 -3.29 -2.33
N ARG A 50 -1.30 -2.80 -3.56
CA ARG A 50 -2.36 -2.77 -4.58
C ARG A 50 -2.82 -4.16 -5.01
N PHE A 51 -1.91 -5.13 -5.05
CA PHE A 51 -2.21 -6.52 -5.42
C PHE A 51 -2.51 -7.43 -4.22
N GLY A 52 -2.60 -6.89 -2.99
CA GLY A 52 -2.89 -7.68 -1.79
C GLY A 52 -1.81 -8.71 -1.43
N LEU A 53 -0.58 -8.55 -1.93
CA LEU A 53 0.53 -9.50 -1.74
C LEU A 53 1.33 -9.26 -0.45
N LEU A 54 0.93 -8.28 0.37
CA LEU A 54 1.61 -7.97 1.62
C LEU A 54 1.02 -8.82 2.74
N THR A 55 1.76 -9.85 3.16
CA THR A 55 1.34 -10.82 4.19
C THR A 55 0.94 -10.20 5.53
N GLN A 56 1.43 -9.00 5.84
CA GLN A 56 1.11 -8.25 7.07
C GLN A 56 -0.25 -7.53 7.03
N GLN A 57 -0.98 -7.58 5.91
CA GLN A 57 -2.36 -7.07 5.82
C GLN A 57 -3.40 -8.12 6.25
N SER A 58 -2.97 -9.36 6.49
CA SER A 58 -3.79 -10.39 7.14
C SER A 58 -4.21 -9.86 8.50
N ALA A 59 -5.52 -9.61 8.66
CA ALA A 59 -6.26 -9.17 9.83
C ALA A 59 -5.42 -8.54 10.96
N CYS A 60 -5.72 -7.27 11.27
CA CYS A 60 -5.24 -6.67 12.51
C CYS A 60 -5.42 -7.68 13.67
N PRO A 61 -4.35 -8.11 14.36
CA PRO A 61 -4.49 -8.83 15.63
C PRO A 61 -5.11 -7.94 16.72
N CYS A 62 -5.46 -6.70 16.37
CA CYS A 62 -6.17 -5.73 17.20
C CYS A 62 -7.70 -5.83 17.12
N ALA A 63 -8.30 -6.86 16.53
CA ALA A 63 -9.68 -7.16 16.89
C ALA A 63 -9.68 -7.50 18.39
N PRO A 64 -10.21 -6.64 19.30
CA PRO A 64 -10.52 -7.15 20.62
C PRO A 64 -11.46 -8.33 20.39
N LEU A 65 -11.18 -9.46 21.03
CA LEU A 65 -12.17 -10.50 21.23
C LEU A 65 -13.32 -9.85 22.02
N THR A 66 -14.23 -9.17 21.33
CA THR A 66 -15.49 -8.77 21.92
C THR A 66 -16.24 -10.06 22.13
N LEU A 67 -16.16 -10.51 23.38
CA LEU A 67 -17.11 -11.38 24.05
C LEU A 67 -18.48 -11.11 23.44
N ARG A 68 -18.93 -12.06 22.62
CA ARG A 68 -20.25 -12.03 22.03
C ARG A 68 -21.17 -12.60 23.09
N GLU A 69 -22.23 -11.85 23.38
CA GLU A 69 -23.31 -12.04 24.36
C GLU A 69 -23.12 -11.12 25.58
N LEU A 70 -23.73 -9.94 25.67
CA LEU A 70 -25.12 -9.60 25.32
C LEU A 70 -25.24 -8.15 24.83
N GLY A 71 -25.96 -7.94 23.73
CA GLY A 71 -26.67 -6.69 23.45
C GLY A 71 -25.90 -5.56 22.75
N LEU A 72 -26.24 -5.34 21.47
CA LEU A 72 -26.22 -4.07 20.71
C LEU A 72 -25.01 -3.14 20.92
N VAL A 73 -24.10 -3.07 19.94
CA VAL A 73 -23.67 -1.82 19.25
C VAL A 73 -22.82 -2.24 18.04
N GLN A 74 -23.22 -1.81 16.84
CA GLN A 74 -22.40 -1.92 15.63
C GLN A 74 -21.26 -0.89 15.71
N PRO A 75 -19.97 -1.25 15.48
CA PRO A 75 -18.96 -0.22 15.24
C PRO A 75 -19.12 0.27 13.80
N ALA A 76 -19.88 1.35 13.65
CA ALA A 76 -19.93 2.12 12.42
C ALA A 76 -18.50 2.60 12.09
N CYS A 77 -17.93 2.08 11.00
CA CYS A 77 -16.73 2.65 10.41
C CYS A 77 -17.02 4.13 10.09
N PRO A 78 -16.27 5.11 10.62
CA PRO A 78 -16.45 6.48 10.19
C PRO A 78 -15.86 6.63 8.78
N ARG A 79 -16.74 6.67 7.79
CA ARG A 79 -16.42 7.28 6.48
C ARG A 79 -16.16 8.77 6.74
N PRO A 80 -15.10 9.39 6.18
CA PRO A 80 -14.98 10.82 6.24
C PRO A 80 -15.88 11.41 5.16
N THR A 81 -17.04 11.93 5.53
CA THR A 81 -17.80 12.80 4.62
C THR A 81 -18.55 13.88 5.40
N GLN A 82 -18.05 15.10 5.18
CA GLN A 82 -18.72 16.39 5.18
C GLN A 82 -19.08 17.06 6.52
N LEU A 83 -18.44 18.21 6.75
CA LEU A 83 -19.08 19.32 7.44
C LEU A 83 -19.45 20.38 6.39
N PHE A 84 -20.74 20.50 6.13
CA PHE A 84 -21.37 21.57 5.38
C PHE A 84 -22.63 21.98 6.15
N LEU A 85 -22.75 23.23 6.57
CA LEU A 85 -23.97 23.95 6.96
C LEU A 85 -23.55 25.42 7.19
N GLY A 86 -24.10 26.45 6.57
CA GLY A 86 -25.17 26.59 5.60
C GLY A 86 -25.31 28.07 5.18
N ARG A 87 -25.75 28.28 3.94
CA ARG A 87 -26.45 29.43 3.32
C ARG A 87 -26.31 30.85 3.95
N ARG A 88 -25.85 31.83 3.16
CA ARG A 88 -26.71 32.86 2.50
C ARG A 88 -25.95 33.79 1.53
N ALA A 89 -26.66 34.10 0.44
CA ALA A 89 -26.59 35.28 -0.44
C ALA A 89 -25.35 35.53 -1.33
N ARG A 90 -25.63 35.59 -2.64
CA ARG A 90 -24.77 36.08 -3.72
C ARG A 90 -24.52 37.59 -3.57
N ARG A 91 -23.32 38.06 -3.88
CA ARG A 91 -23.02 38.92 -5.05
C ARG A 91 -21.49 39.03 -5.28
N PRO A 92 -21.05 39.30 -6.52
CA PRO A 92 -19.72 38.95 -7.01
C PRO A 92 -18.76 40.14 -7.13
N ARG A 93 -17.49 39.81 -7.42
CA ARG A 93 -16.37 40.69 -7.82
C ARG A 93 -15.87 41.55 -6.64
N VAL A 94 -14.58 41.81 -6.44
CA VAL A 94 -13.46 42.08 -7.34
C VAL A 94 -12.19 41.66 -6.58
N CYS A 95 -11.14 41.19 -7.27
CA CYS A 95 -9.79 41.21 -6.70
C CYS A 95 -9.17 42.57 -7.01
N PRO A 96 -8.87 43.42 -6.01
CA PRO A 96 -7.89 44.47 -6.19
C PRO A 96 -6.62 44.12 -5.40
N THR A 97 -5.53 43.98 -6.16
CA THR A 97 -4.21 44.56 -5.90
C THR A 97 -3.61 44.53 -4.47
N LEU A 98 -2.41 43.96 -4.42
CA LEU A 98 -1.34 44.18 -3.44
C LEU A 98 -1.36 45.55 -2.73
N PRO A 99 -0.88 45.59 -1.48
CA PRO A 99 0.27 46.44 -1.26
C PRO A 99 1.43 45.73 -0.56
N SER A 100 2.59 46.06 -1.11
CA SER A 100 3.92 46.20 -0.54
C SER A 100 4.05 46.43 0.98
N SER A 101 5.19 45.94 1.46
CA SER A 101 6.04 46.52 2.50
C SER A 101 5.65 46.22 3.96
N GLN A 102 6.50 45.50 4.69
CA GLN A 102 7.52 46.09 5.58
C GLN A 102 8.20 45.03 6.46
N ALA A 103 9.53 45.17 6.56
CA ALA A 103 10.39 44.95 7.72
C ALA A 103 10.35 43.58 8.44
N PHE A 104 11.39 42.79 8.21
CA PHE A 104 12.06 42.03 9.28
C PHE A 104 13.49 42.58 9.39
N ASP A 105 13.89 42.87 10.62
CA ASP A 105 15.21 43.39 11.04
C ASP A 105 16.39 42.51 10.61
#